data_AF-B8LUZ5-F1
#
_entry.id   AF-B8LUZ5-F1
#
_cell.length_a   1.000
_cell.length_b   1.000
_cell.length_c   1.000
_cell.angle_alpha   90.00
_cell.angle_beta   90.00
_cell.angle_gamma   90.00
#
_symmetry.space_group_name_H-M   'P 1'
#
loop_
_entity.id
_entity.type
_entity.pdbx_description
1 polymer ?
#
loop_
_entity_poly.entity_id
_entity_poly.type
_entity_poly.pdbx_seq_one_letter_code
_entity_poly.pdbx_strand_id
1 'polypeptide(L)'
;MQQPWCLMHSLAQWGSGDKDKSSMNMGIAVRMAGILRLHREETYSLPPDATTDKIVEAETARRTFWVLETEDNLHSSHASPVAFGADDITTLLPCEESDFAFGRIPSSRAALPGTKAAKLWPELTSLPSRSLFATLLQAHSLWGSVARKAWRADFCSEGPPPWDPDSTYAKMCQILTQWERDTPASHRWSVWNMRGHSAEQVHAAYLSVVMVTRLSHIVIRRVYLEE
;
A
#
# COMPACT_ATOMS: atom_id res chain seq x y z
N MET A 1 18.37 -11.65 -12.48
CA MET A 1 17.19 -11.94 -13.33
C MET A 1 16.20 -12.97 -12.73
N GLN A 2 16.22 -13.25 -11.42
CA GLN A 2 15.33 -14.26 -10.78
C GLN A 2 14.21 -13.67 -9.90
N GLN A 3 14.24 -12.37 -9.58
CA GLN A 3 13.38 -11.76 -8.56
C GLN A 3 11.92 -11.49 -8.98
N PRO A 4 11.58 -11.14 -10.23
CA PRO A 4 10.18 -10.88 -10.61
C PRO A 4 9.33 -12.16 -10.68
N TRP A 5 9.96 -13.31 -10.95
CA TRP A 5 9.27 -14.57 -11.19
C TRP A 5 8.62 -15.16 -9.95
N CYS A 6 9.27 -15.06 -8.77
CA CYS A 6 8.70 -15.63 -7.55
C CYS A 6 7.40 -14.93 -7.10
N LEU A 7 7.32 -13.60 -7.31
CA LEU A 7 6.13 -12.80 -6.99
C LEU A 7 4.97 -13.06 -7.96
N MET A 8 5.26 -13.11 -9.25
CA MET A 8 4.23 -13.38 -10.25
C MET A 8 3.72 -14.82 -10.13
N HIS A 9 4.59 -15.75 -9.73
CA HIS A 9 4.22 -17.14 -9.45
C HIS A 9 3.40 -17.27 -8.15
N SER A 10 3.73 -16.53 -7.07
CA SER A 10 2.93 -16.56 -5.84
C SER A 10 1.55 -15.93 -6.00
N LEU A 11 1.45 -14.82 -6.74
CA LEU A 11 0.17 -14.18 -7.10
C LEU A 11 -0.66 -15.05 -8.05
N ALA A 12 -0.04 -15.71 -9.04
CA ALA A 12 -0.73 -16.64 -9.93
C ALA A 12 -1.22 -17.90 -9.21
N GLN A 13 -0.45 -18.43 -8.25
CA GLN A 13 -0.87 -19.56 -7.42
C GLN A 13 -1.99 -19.19 -6.44
N TRP A 14 -2.05 -17.94 -5.97
CA TRP A 14 -3.15 -17.44 -5.14
C TRP A 14 -4.50 -17.51 -5.87
N GLY A 15 -4.51 -17.22 -7.18
CA GLY A 15 -5.70 -17.40 -8.03
C GLY A 15 -6.17 -18.85 -8.19
N SER A 16 -5.32 -19.84 -7.87
CA SER A 16 -5.63 -21.27 -8.00
C SER A 16 -6.23 -21.92 -6.74
N GLY A 17 -6.37 -21.19 -5.62
CA GLY A 17 -7.11 -21.65 -4.44
C GLY A 17 -6.34 -22.53 -3.43
N ASP A 18 -5.04 -22.73 -3.60
CA ASP A 18 -4.20 -23.49 -2.65
C ASP A 18 -3.59 -22.55 -1.58
N LYS A 19 -4.41 -22.25 -0.56
CA LYS A 19 -4.10 -21.27 0.49
C LYS A 19 -2.83 -21.61 1.29
N ASP A 20 -2.58 -22.89 1.55
CA ASP A 20 -1.46 -23.34 2.36
C ASP A 20 -0.12 -23.17 1.63
N LYS A 21 -0.07 -23.55 0.34
CA LYS A 21 1.14 -23.34 -0.49
C LYS A 21 1.41 -21.85 -0.73
N SER A 22 0.35 -21.07 -0.96
CA SER A 22 0.46 -19.61 -1.12
C SER A 22 1.04 -18.95 0.14
N SER A 23 0.56 -19.34 1.33
CA SER A 23 1.08 -18.85 2.61
C SER A 23 2.56 -19.21 2.83
N MET A 24 2.95 -20.47 2.57
CA MET A 24 4.35 -20.89 2.68
C MET A 24 5.27 -20.11 1.72
N ASN A 25 4.86 -19.95 0.46
CA ASN A 25 5.64 -19.21 -0.53
C ASN A 25 5.75 -17.73 -0.18
N MET A 26 4.69 -17.13 0.38
CA MET A 26 4.73 -15.77 0.92
C MET A 26 5.76 -15.66 2.05
N GLY A 27 5.77 -16.60 3.00
CA GLY A 27 6.75 -16.63 4.08
C GLY A 27 8.20 -16.69 3.59
N ILE A 28 8.48 -17.48 2.54
CA ILE A 28 9.80 -17.55 1.91
C ILE A 28 10.17 -16.20 1.27
N ALA A 29 9.25 -15.62 0.49
CA ALA A 29 9.49 -14.36 -0.22
C ALA A 29 9.75 -13.19 0.75
N VAL A 30 8.95 -13.12 1.82
CA VAL A 30 9.12 -12.16 2.92
C VAL A 30 10.49 -12.33 3.60
N ARG A 31 10.89 -13.56 3.92
CA ARG A 31 12.20 -13.83 4.53
C ARG A 31 13.35 -13.41 3.61
N MET A 32 13.23 -13.69 2.31
CA MET A 32 14.19 -13.23 1.31
C MET A 32 14.28 -11.70 1.23
N ALA A 33 13.14 -11.00 1.23
CA ALA A 33 13.10 -9.54 1.24
C ALA A 33 13.80 -8.95 2.48
N GLY A 34 13.68 -9.62 3.64
CA GLY A 34 14.39 -9.26 4.86
C GLY A 34 15.91 -9.43 4.74
N ILE A 35 16.37 -10.57 4.19
CA ILE A 35 17.80 -10.84 3.95
C ILE A 35 18.40 -9.82 2.98
N LEU A 36 17.65 -9.49 1.92
CA LEU A 36 18.03 -8.49 0.92
C LEU A 36 17.86 -7.05 1.40
N ARG A 37 17.33 -6.83 2.62
CA ARG A 37 17.07 -5.52 3.23
C ARG A 37 16.23 -4.59 2.37
N LEU A 38 15.24 -5.14 1.65
CA LEU A 38 14.36 -4.34 0.78
C LEU A 38 13.46 -3.36 1.56
N HIS A 39 13.30 -3.55 2.86
CA HIS A 39 12.59 -2.63 3.76
C HIS A 39 13.41 -1.36 4.10
N ARG A 40 14.67 -1.26 3.65
CA ARG A 40 15.55 -0.13 3.90
C ARG A 40 15.77 0.71 2.64
N GLU A 41 15.57 2.02 2.76
CA GLU A 41 15.82 2.97 1.65
C GLU A 41 17.27 2.95 1.17
N GLU A 42 18.20 2.73 2.11
CA GLU A 42 19.65 2.63 1.87
C GLU A 42 19.99 1.65 0.74
N THR A 43 19.25 0.54 0.65
CA THR A 43 19.42 -0.54 -0.33
C THR A 43 19.22 -0.06 -1.77
N TYR A 44 18.47 1.02 -1.97
CA TYR A 44 18.17 1.58 -3.28
C TYR A 44 19.07 2.75 -3.67
N SER A 45 20.12 3.02 -2.88
CA SER A 45 21.08 4.08 -3.16
C SER A 45 21.95 3.69 -4.35
N LEU A 46 21.76 4.38 -5.46
CA LEU A 46 22.51 4.16 -6.70
C LEU A 46 23.56 5.26 -6.86
N PRO A 47 24.72 4.95 -7.47
CA PRO A 47 25.70 5.96 -7.81
C PRO A 47 25.15 6.91 -8.90
N PRO A 48 25.66 8.15 -8.99
CA PRO A 48 25.14 9.15 -9.94
C PRO A 48 25.23 8.75 -11.41
N ASP A 49 26.13 7.82 -11.75
CA ASP A 49 26.39 7.27 -13.08
C ASP A 49 25.72 5.90 -13.31
N ALA A 50 24.76 5.53 -12.47
CA ALA A 50 24.06 4.26 -12.60
C ALA A 50 23.38 4.12 -13.97
N THR A 51 23.54 2.95 -14.58
CA THR A 51 22.88 2.62 -15.85
C THR A 51 21.37 2.53 -15.66
N THR A 52 20.62 2.79 -16.74
CA THR A 52 19.16 2.65 -16.78
C THR A 52 18.70 1.29 -16.25
N ASP A 53 19.40 0.20 -16.61
CA ASP A 53 19.08 -1.15 -16.13
C ASP A 53 19.16 -1.27 -14.60
N LYS A 54 20.16 -0.65 -13.97
CA LYS A 54 20.30 -0.66 -12.50
C LYS A 54 19.19 0.15 -11.83
N ILE A 55 18.78 1.26 -12.44
CA ILE A 55 17.67 2.09 -11.94
C ILE A 55 16.36 1.29 -12.00
N VAL A 56 16.10 0.61 -13.11
CA VAL A 56 14.93 -0.26 -13.28
C VAL A 56 14.98 -1.44 -12.32
N GLU A 57 16.13 -2.06 -12.10
CA GLU A 57 16.29 -3.17 -11.15
C GLU A 57 16.01 -2.73 -9.71
N ALA A 58 16.54 -1.58 -9.29
CA ALA A 58 16.28 -1.00 -7.97
C ALA A 58 14.79 -0.70 -7.77
N GLU A 59 14.13 -0.10 -8.77
CA GLU A 59 12.69 0.16 -8.71
C GLU A 59 11.86 -1.13 -8.72
N THR A 60 12.29 -2.14 -9.48
CA THR A 60 11.65 -3.47 -9.48
C THR A 60 11.71 -4.11 -8.10
N ALA A 61 12.85 -4.04 -7.42
CA ALA A 61 13.01 -4.51 -6.05
C ALA A 61 12.18 -3.69 -5.04
N ARG A 62 12.02 -2.38 -5.24
CA ARG A 62 11.16 -1.51 -4.41
C ARG A 62 9.69 -1.86 -4.56
N ARG A 63 9.20 -2.00 -5.79
CA ARG A 63 7.83 -2.42 -6.10
C ARG A 63 7.55 -3.82 -5.54
N THR A 64 8.52 -4.73 -5.68
CA THR A 64 8.48 -6.09 -5.11
C THR A 64 8.26 -6.06 -3.60
N PHE A 65 9.04 -5.26 -2.87
CA PHE A 65 8.89 -5.12 -1.43
C PHE A 65 7.49 -4.62 -1.04
N TRP A 66 6.99 -3.58 -1.70
CA TRP A 66 5.69 -3.02 -1.37
C TRP A 66 4.51 -3.95 -1.67
N VAL A 67 4.61 -4.75 -2.74
CA VAL A 67 3.64 -5.82 -3.01
C VAL A 67 3.67 -6.86 -1.90
N LEU A 68 4.86 -7.32 -1.49
CA LEU A 68 4.98 -8.28 -0.39
C LEU A 68 4.43 -7.72 0.93
N GLU A 69 4.75 -6.48 1.27
CA GLU A 69 4.25 -5.85 2.50
C GLU A 69 2.72 -5.70 2.45
N THR A 70 2.15 -5.26 1.34
CA THR A 70 0.69 -5.10 1.21
C THR A 70 -0.02 -6.44 1.33
N GLU A 71 0.46 -7.47 0.63
CA GLU A 71 -0.12 -8.81 0.69
C GLU A 71 0.01 -9.42 2.10
N ASP A 72 1.17 -9.31 2.74
CA ASP A 72 1.38 -9.77 4.12
C ASP A 72 0.43 -9.05 5.09
N ASN A 73 0.22 -7.74 4.92
CA ASN A 73 -0.65 -6.91 5.76
C ASN A 73 -2.14 -7.21 5.55
N LEU A 74 -2.55 -7.63 4.35
CA LEU A 74 -3.91 -8.09 4.03
C LEU A 74 -4.21 -9.50 4.57
N HIS A 75 -3.22 -10.38 4.58
CA HIS A 75 -3.36 -11.76 5.03
C HIS A 75 -3.08 -11.95 6.52
N SER A 76 -2.37 -11.02 7.16
CA SER A 76 -2.12 -11.02 8.60
C SER A 76 -3.44 -10.88 9.36
N SER A 77 -4.00 -12.02 9.78
CA SER A 77 -5.05 -12.09 10.79
C SER A 77 -4.47 -11.78 12.17
N HIS A 78 -5.33 -11.46 13.15
CA HIS A 78 -4.97 -11.11 14.54
C HIS A 78 -3.97 -12.07 15.21
N ALA A 79 -3.80 -13.30 14.70
CA ALA A 79 -2.92 -14.34 15.22
C ALA A 79 -1.50 -14.37 14.60
N SER A 80 -1.23 -13.64 13.50
CA SER A 80 0.10 -13.64 12.86
C SER A 80 0.72 -12.24 12.91
N PRO A 81 1.95 -12.09 13.45
CA PRO A 81 2.64 -10.82 13.39
C PRO A 81 2.98 -10.47 11.94
N VAL A 82 2.84 -9.19 11.58
CA VAL A 82 3.32 -8.64 10.30
C VAL A 82 4.84 -8.81 10.26
N ALA A 83 5.38 -9.22 9.12
CA ALA A 83 6.78 -9.60 9.03
C ALA A 83 7.76 -8.43 9.13
N PHE A 84 7.33 -7.23 8.73
CA PHE A 84 8.08 -5.99 8.89
C PHE A 84 7.26 -5.03 9.75
N GLY A 85 7.80 -4.65 10.91
CA GLY A 85 7.20 -3.58 11.72
C GLY A 85 7.25 -2.26 10.95
N ALA A 86 6.18 -1.47 11.00
CA ALA A 86 6.16 -0.16 10.34
C ALA A 86 7.34 0.74 10.79
N ASP A 87 7.79 0.57 12.03
CA ASP A 87 8.94 1.26 12.62
C ASP A 87 10.31 0.83 12.08
N ASP A 88 10.37 -0.24 11.29
CA ASP A 88 11.60 -0.68 10.64
C ASP A 88 11.64 -0.32 9.14
N ILE A 89 10.50 0.08 8.56
CA ILE A 89 10.38 0.38 7.14
C ILE A 89 10.84 1.82 6.88
N THR A 90 11.99 1.97 6.21
CA THR A 90 12.46 3.26 5.70
C THR A 90 12.27 3.42 4.20
N THR A 91 11.97 2.34 3.48
CA THR A 91 11.73 2.38 2.03
C THR A 91 10.59 3.34 1.66
N LEU A 92 10.83 4.20 0.67
CA LEU A 92 9.84 5.11 0.10
C LEU A 92 8.97 4.42 -0.96
N LEU A 93 7.81 5.00 -1.25
CA LEU A 93 6.83 4.47 -2.19
C LEU A 93 7.34 4.46 -3.65
N PRO A 94 6.79 3.58 -4.51
CA PRO A 94 7.19 3.47 -5.92
C PRO A 94 7.00 4.76 -6.74
N CYS A 95 7.81 4.92 -7.78
CA CYS A 95 7.73 6.06 -8.69
C CYS A 95 6.62 5.92 -9.74
N GLU A 96 6.44 6.96 -10.55
CA GLU A 96 5.53 6.97 -11.67
C GLU A 96 5.89 5.92 -12.73
N GLU A 97 4.88 5.46 -13.48
CA GLU A 97 5.08 4.42 -14.49
C GLU A 97 5.99 4.88 -15.62
N SER A 98 5.93 6.16 -15.97
CA SER A 98 6.82 6.76 -16.97
C SER A 98 8.28 6.76 -16.51
N ASP A 99 8.55 7.14 -15.26
CA ASP A 99 9.90 7.11 -14.70
C ASP A 99 10.45 5.69 -14.64
N PHE A 100 9.62 4.71 -14.27
CA PHE A 100 10.00 3.31 -14.32
C PHE A 100 10.30 2.83 -15.75
N ALA A 101 9.41 3.10 -16.71
CA ALA A 101 9.54 2.66 -18.09
C ALA A 101 10.79 3.22 -18.79
N PHE A 102 11.20 4.44 -18.45
CA PHE A 102 12.40 5.08 -19.00
C PHE A 102 13.63 4.98 -18.09
N GLY A 103 13.53 4.27 -16.96
CA GLY A 103 14.59 4.14 -15.95
C GLY A 103 15.13 5.49 -15.48
N ARG A 104 14.24 6.43 -15.15
CA ARG A 104 14.57 7.74 -14.59
C ARG A 104 14.50 7.70 -13.08
N ILE A 105 15.42 8.41 -12.43
CA ILE A 105 15.37 8.62 -10.99
C ILE A 105 14.35 9.74 -10.72
N PRO A 106 13.28 9.48 -9.96
CA PRO A 106 12.29 10.50 -9.66
C PRO A 106 12.90 11.57 -8.74
N SER A 107 12.46 12.81 -8.90
CA SER A 107 12.92 13.94 -8.07
C SER A 107 12.47 13.84 -6.61
N SER A 108 11.35 13.15 -6.36
CA SER A 108 10.75 12.97 -5.04
C SER A 108 9.98 11.66 -4.98
N ARG A 109 9.87 11.09 -3.78
CA ARG A 109 9.09 9.87 -3.52
C ARG A 109 8.26 10.07 -2.27
N ALA A 110 7.02 9.56 -2.29
CA ALA A 110 6.14 9.62 -1.14
C ALA A 110 6.54 8.58 -0.08
N ALA A 111 6.17 8.83 1.17
CA ALA A 111 6.31 7.87 2.26
C ALA A 111 4.93 7.28 2.61
N LEU A 112 4.89 6.00 3.01
CA LEU A 112 3.66 5.41 3.53
C LEU A 112 3.42 5.92 4.96
N PRO A 113 2.26 6.51 5.28
CA PRO A 113 1.94 6.97 6.63
C PRO A 113 2.12 5.85 7.68
N GLY A 114 2.67 6.21 8.84
CA GLY A 114 2.91 5.27 9.94
C GLY A 114 4.23 4.50 9.88
N THR A 115 4.96 4.55 8.76
CA THR A 115 6.31 3.97 8.65
C THR A 115 7.39 4.84 9.29
N LYS A 116 8.57 4.26 9.55
CA LYS A 116 9.73 5.04 9.99
C LYS A 116 10.11 6.15 9.01
N ALA A 117 9.99 5.91 7.70
CA ALA A 117 10.19 6.94 6.69
C ALA A 117 9.25 8.16 6.91
N ALA A 118 7.97 7.90 7.17
CA ALA A 118 6.99 8.96 7.44
C ALA A 118 7.24 9.70 8.76
N LYS A 119 7.87 9.06 9.75
CA LYS A 119 8.28 9.71 11.01
C LYS A 119 9.50 10.61 10.81
N LEU A 120 10.44 10.20 9.96
CA LEU A 120 11.64 10.98 9.64
C LEU A 120 11.33 12.15 8.71
N TRP A 121 10.43 11.94 7.74
CA TRP A 121 10.06 12.92 6.71
C TRP A 121 8.53 13.01 6.56
N PRO A 122 7.83 13.66 7.52
CA PRO A 122 6.37 13.77 7.50
C PRO A 122 5.80 14.40 6.23
N GLU A 123 6.54 15.32 5.61
CA GLU A 123 6.18 16.02 4.38
C GLU A 123 5.98 15.09 3.17
N LEU A 124 6.61 13.91 3.18
CA LEU A 124 6.51 12.96 2.07
C LEU A 124 5.19 12.16 2.09
N THR A 125 4.41 12.23 3.17
CA THR A 125 3.16 11.46 3.29
C THR A 125 2.01 12.02 2.45
N SER A 126 1.96 13.34 2.28
CA SER A 126 0.92 14.06 1.54
C SER A 126 1.41 14.64 0.21
N LEU A 127 2.51 14.07 -0.33
CA LEU A 127 3.15 14.56 -1.55
C LEU A 127 2.17 14.55 -2.75
N PRO A 128 1.90 15.70 -3.40
CA PRO A 128 0.99 15.77 -4.55
C PRO A 128 1.51 15.07 -5.81
N SER A 129 2.83 14.98 -5.96
CA SER A 129 3.53 14.33 -7.07
C SER A 129 3.72 12.81 -6.88
N ARG A 130 3.04 12.21 -5.91
CA ARG A 130 3.12 10.76 -5.67
C ARG A 130 2.48 9.99 -6.83
N SER A 131 2.99 8.79 -7.10
CA SER A 131 2.48 7.93 -8.15
C SER A 131 1.10 7.35 -7.88
N LEU A 132 0.43 6.89 -8.94
CA LEU A 132 -0.81 6.13 -8.81
C LEU A 132 -0.59 4.87 -7.95
N PHE A 133 0.55 4.19 -8.11
CA PHE A 133 0.91 3.03 -7.31
C PHE A 133 1.14 3.41 -5.84
N ALA A 134 1.82 4.51 -5.56
CA ALA A 134 1.95 5.04 -4.20
C ALA A 134 0.57 5.31 -3.56
N THR A 135 -0.38 5.85 -4.33
CA THR A 135 -1.76 6.09 -3.87
C THR A 135 -2.51 4.78 -3.61
N LEU A 136 -2.31 3.76 -4.44
CA LEU A 136 -2.86 2.42 -4.24
C LEU A 136 -2.35 1.78 -2.93
N LEU A 137 -1.05 1.84 -2.67
CA LEU A 137 -0.47 1.32 -1.43
C LEU A 137 -1.01 2.05 -0.20
N GLN A 138 -1.16 3.38 -0.27
CA GLN A 138 -1.80 4.15 0.80
C GLN A 138 -3.26 3.74 1.02
N ALA A 139 -4.04 3.52 -0.04
CA ALA A 139 -5.43 3.06 0.05
C ALA A 139 -5.51 1.67 0.69
N HIS A 140 -4.64 0.74 0.32
CA HIS A 140 -4.56 -0.59 0.93
C HIS A 140 -4.16 -0.55 2.40
N SER A 141 -3.19 0.29 2.78
CA SER A 141 -2.79 0.46 4.18
C SER A 141 -3.94 0.99 5.05
N LEU A 142 -4.70 1.97 4.52
CA LEU A 142 -5.92 2.48 5.18
C LEU A 142 -6.98 1.39 5.31
N TRP A 143 -7.22 0.62 4.25
CA TRP A 143 -8.13 -0.52 4.29
C TRP A 143 -7.71 -1.54 5.34
N GLY A 144 -6.44 -1.91 5.43
CA GLY A 144 -5.94 -2.84 6.45
C GLY A 144 -6.21 -2.32 7.88
N SER A 145 -6.02 -1.01 8.10
CA SER A 145 -6.38 -0.35 9.36
C SER A 145 -7.88 -0.43 9.66
N VAL A 146 -8.73 -0.16 8.66
CA VAL A 146 -10.20 -0.24 8.79
C VAL A 146 -10.65 -1.68 9.05
N ALA A 147 -10.18 -2.65 8.27
CA ALA A 147 -10.57 -4.05 8.37
C ALA A 147 -10.21 -4.65 9.74
N ARG A 148 -8.97 -4.43 10.23
CA ARG A 148 -8.53 -4.89 11.56
C ARG A 148 -9.31 -4.26 12.70
N LYS A 149 -9.81 -3.04 12.50
CA LYS A 149 -10.59 -2.31 13.49
C LYS A 149 -12.04 -2.79 13.50
N ALA A 150 -12.66 -2.92 12.32
CA ALA A 150 -14.01 -3.42 12.14
C ALA A 150 -14.21 -4.85 12.67
N TRP A 151 -13.15 -5.68 12.69
CA TRP A 151 -13.21 -7.07 13.16
C TRP A 151 -13.03 -7.24 14.68
N ARG A 152 -12.67 -6.20 15.43
CA ARG A 152 -12.55 -6.31 16.89
C ARG A 152 -13.95 -6.26 17.51
N ALA A 153 -14.33 -7.29 18.26
CA ALA A 153 -15.61 -7.33 18.98
C ALA A 153 -15.78 -6.09 19.88
N ASP A 154 -14.71 -5.68 20.56
CA ASP A 154 -14.65 -4.51 21.46
C ASP A 154 -14.90 -3.17 20.73
N PHE A 155 -14.85 -3.15 19.39
CA PHE A 155 -15.09 -1.95 18.59
C PHE A 155 -16.55 -1.49 18.62
N CYS A 156 -17.48 -2.42 18.86
CA CYS A 156 -18.91 -2.15 19.01
C CYS A 156 -19.35 -2.13 20.48
N SER A 157 -18.80 -3.02 21.31
CA SER A 157 -19.39 -3.31 22.63
C SER A 157 -18.81 -2.52 23.81
N GLU A 158 -17.59 -1.95 23.70
CA GLU A 158 -16.95 -1.24 24.84
C GLU A 158 -16.50 0.20 24.53
N GLY A 159 -16.73 0.70 23.31
CA GLY A 159 -16.32 2.03 22.88
C GLY A 159 -17.39 3.13 23.08
N PRO A 160 -16.98 4.41 23.11
CA PRO A 160 -17.93 5.52 23.04
C PRO A 160 -18.74 5.47 21.73
N PRO A 161 -19.98 5.99 21.73
CA PRO A 161 -20.88 5.86 20.60
C PRO A 161 -20.35 6.56 19.34
N PRO A 162 -20.82 6.20 18.13
CA PRO A 162 -20.24 6.69 16.87
C PRO A 162 -20.39 8.20 16.65
N TRP A 163 -21.34 8.85 17.32
CA TRP A 163 -21.51 10.31 17.29
C TRP A 163 -20.53 11.05 18.21
N ASP A 164 -19.83 10.35 19.10
CA ASP A 164 -18.76 10.91 19.91
C ASP A 164 -17.55 11.22 19.02
N PRO A 165 -17.04 12.47 18.99
CA PRO A 165 -15.85 12.82 18.21
C PRO A 165 -14.60 12.03 18.63
N ASP A 166 -14.55 11.55 19.87
CA ASP A 166 -13.44 10.74 20.38
C ASP A 166 -13.56 9.25 20.05
N SER A 167 -14.70 8.82 19.49
CA SER A 167 -14.89 7.45 19.05
C SER A 167 -13.89 7.03 17.98
N THR A 168 -13.49 5.76 18.03
CA THR A 168 -12.59 5.20 17.02
C THR A 168 -13.22 5.26 15.62
N TYR A 169 -14.55 5.18 15.54
CA TYR A 169 -15.33 5.40 14.31
C TYR A 169 -15.15 6.82 13.76
N ALA A 170 -15.41 7.85 14.57
CA ALA A 170 -15.31 9.24 14.14
C ALA A 170 -13.89 9.58 13.69
N LYS A 171 -12.88 9.16 14.46
CA LYS A 171 -11.46 9.32 14.12
C LYS A 171 -11.10 8.66 12.79
N MET A 172 -11.58 7.44 12.54
CA MET A 172 -11.33 6.75 11.28
C MET A 172 -12.07 7.37 10.09
N CYS A 173 -13.31 7.82 10.27
CA CYS A 173 -14.04 8.58 9.24
C CYS A 173 -13.32 9.88 8.87
N GLN A 174 -12.78 10.59 9.86
CA GLN A 174 -11.98 11.80 9.64
C GLN A 174 -10.71 11.49 8.85
N ILE A 175 -9.98 10.42 9.22
CA ILE A 175 -8.77 9.99 8.49
C ILE A 175 -9.09 9.66 7.03
N LEU A 176 -10.13 8.86 6.76
CA LEU A 176 -10.53 8.52 5.38
C LEU A 176 -10.92 9.77 4.58
N THR A 177 -11.73 10.65 5.17
CA THR A 177 -12.18 11.88 4.52
C THR A 177 -11.03 12.86 4.27
N GLN A 178 -10.05 12.92 5.19
CA GLN A 178 -8.85 13.73 5.01
C GLN A 178 -7.97 13.17 3.89
N TRP A 179 -7.73 11.85 3.89
CA TRP A 179 -6.94 11.22 2.84
C TRP A 179 -7.56 11.36 1.44
N GLU A 180 -8.90 11.24 1.31
CA GLU A 180 -9.58 11.49 0.04
C GLU A 180 -9.41 12.95 -0.42
N ARG A 181 -9.42 13.91 0.52
CA ARG A 181 -9.18 15.33 0.25
C ARG A 181 -7.73 15.65 -0.08
N ASP A 182 -6.76 14.89 0.44
CA ASP A 182 -5.33 15.07 0.16
C ASP A 182 -4.87 14.27 -1.06
N THR A 183 -5.74 13.43 -1.62
CA THR A 183 -5.42 12.64 -2.81
C THR A 183 -5.31 13.52 -4.05
N PRO A 184 -4.27 13.36 -4.90
CA PRO A 184 -4.12 14.14 -6.12
C PRO A 184 -5.38 14.11 -6.99
N ALA A 185 -5.71 15.23 -7.64
CA ALA A 185 -6.93 15.36 -8.43
C ALA A 185 -7.03 14.33 -9.57
N SER A 186 -5.88 13.91 -10.13
CA SER A 186 -5.76 12.85 -11.14
C SER A 186 -6.11 11.45 -10.61
N HIS A 187 -6.01 11.22 -9.30
CA HIS A 187 -6.26 9.92 -8.65
C HIS A 187 -7.67 9.84 -8.03
N ARG A 188 -8.37 10.97 -7.93
CA ARG A 188 -9.77 10.98 -7.48
C ARG A 188 -10.68 10.40 -8.54
N TRP A 189 -11.78 9.79 -8.11
CA TRP A 189 -12.81 9.29 -9.00
C TRP A 189 -13.34 10.41 -9.91
N SER A 190 -13.19 10.24 -11.22
CA SER A 190 -13.96 10.98 -12.23
C SER A 190 -14.02 10.15 -13.51
N VAL A 191 -15.10 10.32 -14.28
CA VAL A 191 -15.24 9.65 -15.58
C VAL A 191 -14.11 10.06 -16.53
N TRP A 192 -13.63 11.30 -16.42
CA TRP A 192 -12.51 11.80 -17.21
C TRP A 192 -11.18 11.11 -16.82
N ASN A 193 -10.87 11.04 -15.53
CA ASN A 193 -9.67 10.36 -15.03
C ASN A 193 -9.70 8.87 -15.40
N MET A 194 -10.86 8.21 -15.31
CA MET A 194 -11.01 6.81 -15.75
C MET A 194 -10.61 6.64 -17.21
N ARG A 195 -11.10 7.52 -18.10
CA ARG A 195 -10.72 7.49 -19.53
C ARG A 195 -9.23 7.73 -19.74
N GLY A 196 -8.63 8.68 -19.01
CA GLY A 196 -7.19 8.95 -19.05
C GLY A 196 -6.37 7.73 -18.65
N HIS A 197 -6.65 7.16 -17.47
CA HIS A 197 -5.98 5.96 -16.96
C HIS A 197 -6.24 4.72 -17.83
N SER A 198 -7.37 4.66 -18.53
CA SER A 198 -7.66 3.60 -19.51
C SER A 198 -6.77 3.72 -20.75
N ALA A 199 -6.53 4.94 -21.25
CA ALA A 199 -5.60 5.17 -22.35
C ALA A 199 -4.16 4.80 -21.98
N GLU A 200 -3.77 5.04 -20.73
CA GLU A 200 -2.45 4.67 -20.18
C GLU A 200 -2.35 3.20 -19.74
N GLN A 201 -3.41 2.40 -19.91
CA GLN A 201 -3.48 0.98 -19.51
C GLN A 201 -3.28 0.72 -17.99
N VAL A 202 -3.44 1.73 -17.15
CA VAL A 202 -3.35 1.65 -15.67
C VAL A 202 -4.72 1.71 -14.98
N HIS A 203 -5.81 1.66 -15.75
CA HIS A 203 -7.19 1.71 -15.26
C HIS A 203 -7.52 0.68 -14.17
N ALA A 204 -6.91 -0.52 -14.19
CA ALA A 204 -7.10 -1.52 -13.15
C ALA A 204 -6.60 -1.03 -11.80
N ALA A 205 -5.39 -0.48 -11.73
CA ALA A 205 -4.84 0.10 -10.50
C ALA A 205 -5.68 1.29 -10.03
N TYR A 206 -6.08 2.18 -10.95
CA TYR A 206 -6.93 3.32 -10.65
C TYR A 206 -8.29 2.91 -10.06
N LEU A 207 -8.96 1.93 -10.68
CA LEU A 207 -10.23 1.41 -10.16
C LEU A 207 -10.02 0.74 -8.80
N SER A 208 -8.91 0.01 -8.59
CA SER A 208 -8.59 -0.57 -7.28
C SER A 208 -8.47 0.48 -6.19
N VAL A 209 -7.83 1.63 -6.44
CA VAL A 209 -7.79 2.76 -5.49
C VAL A 209 -9.22 3.15 -5.10
N VAL A 210 -10.06 3.44 -6.11
CA VAL A 210 -11.43 3.90 -5.87
C VAL A 210 -12.26 2.86 -5.13
N MET A 211 -12.18 1.59 -5.53
CA MET A 211 -12.93 0.50 -4.92
C MET A 211 -12.52 0.27 -3.48
N VAL A 212 -11.23 0.20 -3.18
CA VAL A 212 -10.71 -0.02 -1.81
C VAL A 212 -11.09 1.13 -0.88
N THR A 213 -11.02 2.37 -1.36
CA THR A 213 -11.47 3.55 -0.60
C THR A 213 -12.97 3.48 -0.30
N ARG A 214 -13.81 3.15 -1.29
CA ARG A 214 -15.26 3.02 -1.08
C ARG A 214 -15.59 1.85 -0.15
N LEU A 215 -14.90 0.72 -0.29
CA LEU A 215 -15.06 -0.43 0.58
C LEU A 215 -14.70 -0.08 2.03
N SER A 216 -13.63 0.69 2.25
CA SER A 216 -13.25 1.19 3.58
C SER A 216 -14.39 2.00 4.22
N HIS A 217 -15.03 2.89 3.47
CA HIS A 217 -16.19 3.64 3.93
C HIS A 217 -17.44 2.79 4.20
N ILE A 218 -17.67 1.74 3.40
CA ILE A 218 -18.81 0.84 3.58
C ILE A 218 -18.62 0.01 4.84
N VAL A 219 -17.46 -0.64 5.00
CA VAL A 219 -17.19 -1.56 6.10
C VAL A 219 -17.21 -0.85 7.44
N ILE A 220 -16.59 0.33 7.54
CA ILE A 220 -16.60 1.06 8.81
C ILE A 220 -18.00 1.46 9.28
N ARG A 221 -18.92 1.73 8.35
CA ARG A 221 -20.31 2.07 8.66
C ARG A 221 -21.16 0.84 8.95
N ARG A 222 -20.92 -0.25 8.21
CA ARG A 222 -21.62 -1.52 8.38
C ARG A 222 -21.52 -2.05 9.81
N VAL A 223 -20.39 -1.82 10.47
CA VAL A 223 -20.16 -2.20 11.88
C VAL A 223 -21.21 -1.62 12.84
N TYR A 224 -21.83 -0.48 12.50
CA TYR A 224 -22.86 0.21 13.31
C TYR A 224 -24.28 0.10 12.73
N LEU A 225 -24.45 -0.63 11.63
CA LEU A 225 -25.75 -0.99 11.10
C LEU A 225 -26.05 -2.39 11.66
N GLU A 226 -26.69 -2.45 12.84
CA GLU A 226 -27.31 -3.70 13.30
C GLU A 226 -28.44 -4.12 12.33
N GLU A 227 -28.75 -5.42 12.30
CA GLU A 227 -29.84 -5.99 11.48
C GLU A 227 -31.21 -5.37 11.75
#